data_AF-A0A945PM33-F1
#
_entry.id   AF-A0A945PM33-F1
#
_cell.length_a   1.000
_cell.length_b   1.000
_cell.length_c   1.000
_cell.angle_alpha   90.00
_cell.angle_beta   90.00
_cell.angle_gamma   90.00
#
_symmetry.space_group_name_H-M   'P 1'
#
loop_
_entity.id
_entity.type
_entity.pdbx_description
1 polymer ?
#
loop_
_entity_poly.entity_id
_entity_poly.type
_entity_poly.pdbx_seq_one_letter_code
_entity_poly.pdbx_strand_id
1 'polypeptide(L)'
;WLMTVIFCVGFLNATNMSDGANGLMPGIFFIAFLVFSLESDAAIYSILTTTTGFFLIFNVISGRLVLGDAGAYGLGTVAALSGLILYSTDTFSVSFLAVLFGYPCIELIVSMLRRSFSGHSMFLPDNDHFHNRLHFHLSVRLDSKTMANSLTGLIIAAASSGAALTGYLLGGSVKSESIWAAIFIAQCLTYGFAYYFAGRKRSLNQSITG
;
A
#
# COMPACT_ATOMS: atom_id res chain seq x y z
N TRP A 1 -9.14 7.87 -21.63
CA TRP A 1 -8.10 7.00 -22.21
C TRP A 1 -6.71 7.37 -21.77
N LEU A 2 -6.13 8.51 -22.21
CA LEU A 2 -4.75 8.87 -21.83
C LEU A 2 -4.54 8.95 -20.31
N MET A 3 -5.45 9.61 -19.59
CA MET A 3 -5.38 9.70 -18.12
C MET A 3 -5.40 8.33 -17.44
N THR A 4 -6.25 7.41 -17.93
CA THR A 4 -6.35 6.04 -17.41
C THR A 4 -5.06 5.26 -17.65
N VAL A 5 -4.45 5.40 -18.82
CA VAL A 5 -3.17 4.76 -19.13
C VAL A 5 -2.06 5.27 -18.21
N ILE A 6 -1.96 6.60 -18.05
CA ILE A 6 -0.99 7.22 -17.14
C ILE A 6 -1.21 6.72 -15.71
N PHE A 7 -2.46 6.68 -15.25
CA PHE A 7 -2.80 6.16 -13.93
C PHE A 7 -2.39 4.70 -13.77
N CYS A 8 -2.76 3.81 -14.70
CA CYS A 8 -2.42 2.39 -14.60
C CYS A 8 -0.90 2.18 -14.58
N VAL A 9 -0.15 2.84 -15.48
CA VAL A 9 1.31 2.73 -15.51
C VAL A 9 1.92 3.26 -14.20
N GLY A 10 1.46 4.42 -13.73
CA GLY A 10 1.91 5.00 -12.46
C GLY A 10 1.61 4.09 -11.27
N PHE A 11 0.39 3.56 -11.20
CA PHE A 11 -0.05 2.65 -10.14
C PHE A 11 0.78 1.36 -10.12
N LEU A 12 1.04 0.76 -11.27
CA LEU A 12 1.85 -0.45 -11.38
C LEU A 12 3.30 -0.23 -10.91
N ASN A 13 3.89 0.91 -11.27
CA ASN A 13 5.21 1.27 -10.74
C ASN A 13 5.15 1.55 -9.23
N ALA A 14 4.06 2.16 -8.75
CA ALA A 14 3.84 2.43 -7.34
C ALA A 14 3.71 1.13 -6.51
N THR A 15 2.98 0.12 -7.02
CA THR A 15 2.84 -1.18 -6.35
C THR A 15 4.16 -1.92 -6.28
N ASN A 16 4.92 -1.94 -7.39
CA ASN A 16 6.23 -2.58 -7.44
C ASN A 16 7.23 -1.89 -6.48
N MET A 17 7.29 -0.56 -6.47
CA MET A 17 8.15 0.19 -5.55
C MET A 17 7.76 0.02 -4.07
N SER A 18 6.48 -0.21 -3.80
CA SER A 18 5.96 -0.37 -2.43
C SER A 18 6.11 -1.79 -1.88
N ASP A 19 6.45 -2.76 -2.72
CA ASP A 19 6.69 -4.16 -2.33
C ASP A 19 8.06 -4.37 -1.66
N GLY A 20 8.32 -3.61 -0.59
CA GLY A 20 9.58 -3.63 0.16
C GLY A 20 9.49 -4.25 1.56
N ALA A 21 8.31 -4.67 1.99
CA ALA A 21 8.10 -5.28 3.30
C ALA A 21 7.09 -6.45 3.23
N ASN A 22 7.38 -7.51 3.98
CA ASN A 22 6.53 -8.68 4.12
C ASN A 22 5.14 -8.27 4.61
N GLY A 23 4.11 -8.74 3.92
CA GLY A 23 2.71 -8.50 4.21
C GLY A 23 2.17 -7.14 3.75
N LEU A 24 3.01 -6.26 3.19
CA LEU A 24 2.59 -4.93 2.78
C LEU A 24 1.69 -4.98 1.53
N MET A 25 2.27 -5.19 0.36
CA MET A 25 1.49 -5.27 -0.88
C MET A 25 0.54 -6.47 -0.94
N PRO A 26 0.93 -7.68 -0.49
CA PRO A 26 -0.02 -8.80 -0.40
C PRO A 26 -1.20 -8.51 0.54
N GLY A 27 -0.97 -7.75 1.62
CA GLY A 27 -2.03 -7.35 2.55
C GLY A 27 -3.00 -6.37 1.91
N ILE A 28 -2.48 -5.36 1.20
CA ILE A 28 -3.29 -4.40 0.44
C ILE A 28 -4.15 -5.12 -0.61
N PHE A 29 -3.56 -6.03 -1.40
CA PHE A 29 -4.29 -6.81 -2.40
C PHE A 29 -5.32 -7.75 -1.79
N PHE A 30 -4.97 -8.45 -0.70
CA PHE A 30 -5.91 -9.31 0.02
C PHE A 30 -7.13 -8.52 0.49
N ILE A 31 -6.93 -7.35 1.11
CA ILE A 31 -8.01 -6.49 1.58
C ILE A 31 -8.87 -6.02 0.40
N ALA A 32 -8.25 -5.59 -0.70
CA ALA A 32 -8.98 -5.13 -1.88
C ALA A 32 -9.85 -6.23 -2.49
N PHE A 33 -9.28 -7.41 -2.73
CA PHE A 33 -10.04 -8.54 -3.28
C PHE A 33 -11.12 -9.04 -2.32
N LEU A 34 -10.87 -8.99 -1.01
CA LEU A 34 -11.88 -9.32 -0.01
C LEU A 34 -13.10 -8.41 -0.17
N VAL A 35 -12.89 -7.09 -0.16
CA VAL A 35 -14.00 -6.14 -0.35
C VAL A 35 -14.69 -6.36 -1.70
N PHE A 36 -13.94 -6.59 -2.78
CA PHE A 36 -14.52 -6.84 -4.11
C PHE A 36 -15.37 -8.11 -4.12
N SER A 37 -14.97 -9.15 -3.39
CA SER A 37 -15.74 -10.39 -3.27
C SER A 37 -17.02 -10.25 -2.46
N LEU A 38 -17.09 -9.25 -1.57
CA LEU A 38 -18.27 -8.96 -0.76
C LEU A 38 -19.30 -8.09 -1.51
N GLU A 39 -18.83 -7.27 -2.46
CA GLU A 39 -19.68 -6.36 -3.25
C GLU A 39 -20.05 -6.89 -4.64
N SER A 40 -19.44 -7.98 -5.09
CA SER A 40 -19.68 -8.57 -6.40
C SER A 40 -19.75 -10.09 -6.33
N ASP A 41 -20.77 -10.66 -7.00
CA ASP A 41 -20.98 -12.12 -7.11
C ASP A 41 -19.99 -12.82 -8.04
N ALA A 42 -19.08 -12.08 -8.70
CA ALA A 42 -18.06 -12.65 -9.56
C ALA A 42 -17.07 -13.53 -8.76
N ALA A 43 -17.14 -14.85 -8.99
CA ALA A 43 -16.34 -15.86 -8.29
C ALA A 43 -14.82 -15.62 -8.35
N ILE A 44 -14.34 -14.88 -9.35
CA ILE A 44 -12.93 -14.51 -9.49
C ILE A 44 -12.40 -13.77 -8.27
N TYR A 45 -13.20 -12.91 -7.62
CA TYR A 45 -12.75 -12.15 -6.45
C TYR A 45 -12.56 -13.05 -5.24
N SER A 46 -13.46 -14.01 -5.01
CA SER A 46 -13.28 -15.01 -3.95
C SER A 46 -12.02 -15.84 -4.15
N ILE A 47 -11.73 -16.25 -5.39
CA ILE A 47 -10.50 -16.99 -5.74
C ILE A 47 -9.24 -16.13 -5.48
N LEU A 48 -9.26 -14.86 -5.90
CA LEU A 48 -8.15 -13.92 -5.69
C LEU A 48 -7.92 -13.65 -4.20
N THR A 49 -9.00 -13.49 -3.42
CA THR A 49 -8.94 -13.34 -1.96
C THR A 49 -8.30 -14.56 -1.31
N THR A 50 -8.74 -15.77 -1.65
CA THR A 50 -8.20 -17.01 -1.08
C THR A 50 -6.72 -17.20 -1.46
N THR A 51 -6.37 -17.06 -2.73
CA THR A 51 -4.98 -17.26 -3.20
C THR A 51 -4.02 -16.21 -2.64
N THR A 52 -4.42 -14.93 -2.65
CA THR A 52 -3.63 -13.84 -2.06
C THR A 52 -3.53 -13.98 -0.53
N GLY A 53 -4.58 -14.46 0.13
CA GLY A 53 -4.58 -14.73 1.57
C GLY A 53 -3.61 -15.85 1.95
N PHE A 54 -3.59 -16.96 1.20
CA PHE A 54 -2.59 -18.02 1.40
C PHE A 54 -1.18 -17.49 1.18
N PHE A 55 -0.94 -16.74 0.10
CA PHE A 55 0.36 -16.13 -0.16
C PHE A 55 0.78 -15.19 0.98
N LEU A 56 -0.13 -14.33 1.45
CA LEU A 56 0.09 -13.38 2.55
C LEU A 56 0.56 -14.09 3.82
N ILE A 57 -0.08 -15.20 4.20
CA ILE A 57 0.30 -15.98 5.39
C ILE A 57 1.75 -16.44 5.30
N PHE A 58 2.16 -17.06 4.18
CA PHE A 58 3.54 -17.54 4.05
C PHE A 58 4.55 -16.41 3.90
N ASN A 59 4.18 -15.33 3.21
CA ASN A 59 5.02 -14.14 3.08
C ASN A 59 5.28 -13.49 4.46
N VAL A 60 4.26 -13.38 5.31
CA VAL A 60 4.36 -12.84 6.68
C VAL A 60 5.15 -13.76 7.60
N ILE A 61 4.89 -15.06 7.59
CA ILE A 61 5.51 -16.01 8.53
C ILE A 61 6.98 -16.28 8.16
N SER A 62 7.25 -16.53 6.88
CA SER A 62 8.57 -17.00 6.44
C SER A 62 9.44 -15.88 5.88
N GLY A 63 8.85 -14.91 5.20
CA GLY A 63 9.58 -13.91 4.40
C GLY A 63 10.33 -14.49 3.18
N ARG A 64 10.23 -15.80 2.94
CA ARG A 64 10.91 -16.49 1.83
C ARG A 64 10.11 -16.48 0.53
N LEU A 65 8.78 -16.42 0.62
CA LEU A 65 7.91 -16.23 -0.52
C LEU A 65 7.72 -14.73 -0.72
N VAL A 66 8.27 -14.19 -1.80
CA VAL A 66 8.22 -12.77 -2.16
C VAL A 66 7.41 -12.63 -3.45
N LEU A 67 6.66 -11.53 -3.59
CA LEU A 67 5.84 -11.28 -4.78
C LEU A 67 6.71 -11.19 -6.03
N GLY A 68 7.82 -10.46 -5.92
CA GLY A 68 8.69 -10.15 -7.04
C GLY A 68 7.98 -9.29 -8.08
N ASP A 69 8.68 -8.96 -9.16
CA ASP A 69 8.13 -8.09 -10.20
C ASP A 69 6.86 -8.69 -10.83
N ALA A 70 6.91 -10.00 -11.16
CA ALA A 70 5.76 -10.68 -11.76
C ALA A 70 4.50 -10.59 -10.88
N GLY A 71 4.65 -10.76 -9.56
CA GLY A 71 3.54 -10.66 -8.62
C GLY A 71 3.05 -9.22 -8.45
N ALA A 72 3.97 -8.27 -8.22
CA ALA A 72 3.62 -6.87 -7.98
C ALA A 72 2.94 -6.20 -9.19
N TYR A 73 3.45 -6.46 -10.41
CA TYR A 73 2.83 -5.99 -11.65
C TYR A 73 1.56 -6.79 -11.98
N GLY A 74 1.58 -8.11 -11.81
CA GLY A 74 0.45 -8.98 -12.11
C GLY A 74 -0.78 -8.69 -11.25
N LEU A 75 -0.64 -8.78 -9.91
CA LEU A 75 -1.72 -8.47 -8.98
C LEU A 75 -2.09 -6.99 -9.01
N GLY A 76 -1.11 -6.09 -9.20
CA GLY A 76 -1.37 -4.67 -9.40
C GLY A 76 -2.27 -4.40 -10.61
N THR A 77 -2.05 -5.12 -11.72
CA THR A 77 -2.85 -4.99 -12.93
C THR A 77 -4.28 -5.47 -12.68
N VAL A 78 -4.43 -6.65 -12.07
CA VAL A 78 -5.74 -7.20 -11.73
C VAL A 78 -6.50 -6.24 -10.79
N ALA A 79 -5.86 -5.75 -9.73
CA ALA A 79 -6.46 -4.83 -8.78
C ALA A 79 -6.89 -3.50 -9.43
N ALA A 80 -6.03 -2.91 -10.29
CA ALA A 80 -6.35 -1.67 -10.99
C ALA A 80 -7.52 -1.82 -11.96
N LEU A 81 -7.52 -2.89 -12.76
CA LEU A 81 -8.60 -3.15 -13.71
C LEU A 81 -9.92 -3.48 -13.00
N SER A 82 -9.89 -4.31 -11.95
CA SER A 82 -11.07 -4.61 -11.14
C SER A 82 -11.64 -3.36 -10.46
N GLY A 83 -10.78 -2.50 -9.91
CA GLY A 83 -11.21 -1.22 -9.35
C GLY A 83 -11.87 -0.31 -10.39
N LEU A 84 -11.29 -0.21 -11.60
CA LEU A 84 -11.87 0.59 -12.69
C LEU A 84 -13.21 0.02 -13.18
N ILE A 85 -13.33 -1.30 -13.30
CA ILE A 85 -14.59 -1.97 -13.68
C ILE A 85 -15.66 -1.70 -12.64
N LEU A 86 -15.37 -1.92 -11.35
CA LEU A 86 -16.33 -1.75 -10.26
C LEU A 86 -16.69 -0.26 -10.04
N TYR A 87 -15.79 0.66 -10.34
CA TYR A 87 -16.13 2.07 -10.46
C TYR A 87 -17.09 2.34 -11.63
N SER A 88 -16.81 1.77 -12.80
CA SER A 88 -17.65 1.98 -14.00
C SER A 88 -19.07 1.43 -13.88
N THR A 89 -19.28 0.43 -13.01
CA THR A 89 -20.60 -0.13 -12.68
C THR A 89 -21.27 0.56 -11.50
N ASP A 90 -20.74 1.71 -11.05
CA ASP A 90 -21.23 2.46 -9.88
C ASP A 90 -21.20 1.64 -8.57
N THR A 91 -20.36 0.60 -8.47
CA THR A 91 -20.22 -0.20 -7.25
C THR A 91 -19.42 0.56 -6.20
N PHE A 92 -18.31 1.19 -6.61
CA PHE A 92 -17.44 1.96 -5.74
C PHE A 92 -17.34 3.42 -6.14
N SER A 93 -17.21 4.29 -5.14
CA SER A 93 -16.77 5.68 -5.33
C SER A 93 -15.27 5.75 -5.66
N VAL A 94 -14.84 6.81 -6.36
CA VAL A 94 -13.42 7.03 -6.65
C VAL A 94 -12.63 7.22 -5.36
N SER A 95 -13.19 7.96 -4.41
CA SER A 95 -12.54 8.22 -3.13
C SER A 95 -12.42 6.97 -2.26
N PHE A 96 -13.37 6.03 -2.30
CA PHE A 96 -13.20 4.73 -1.64
C PHE A 96 -11.99 3.97 -2.19
N LEU A 97 -11.88 3.89 -3.53
CA LEU A 97 -10.74 3.27 -4.19
C LEU A 97 -9.42 4.02 -3.89
N ALA A 98 -9.48 5.34 -3.72
CA ALA A 98 -8.33 6.15 -3.33
C ALA A 98 -7.85 5.82 -1.91
N VAL A 99 -8.74 5.57 -0.95
CA VAL A 99 -8.35 5.06 0.39
C VAL A 99 -7.75 3.67 0.29
N LEU A 100 -8.45 2.78 -0.43
CA LEU A 100 -8.07 1.37 -0.57
C LEU A 100 -6.70 1.17 -1.21
N PHE A 101 -6.35 1.97 -2.22
CA PHE A 101 -5.10 1.89 -2.97
C PHE A 101 -4.16 3.08 -2.73
N GLY A 102 -4.44 3.90 -1.72
CA GLY A 102 -3.77 5.18 -1.52
C GLY A 102 -2.29 5.05 -1.18
N TYR A 103 -1.95 4.07 -0.34
CA TYR A 103 -0.58 3.90 0.16
C TYR A 103 0.49 3.85 -0.94
N PRO A 104 0.43 2.95 -1.94
CA PRO A 104 1.49 2.88 -2.96
C PRO A 104 1.59 4.19 -3.76
N CYS A 105 0.46 4.82 -4.10
CA CYS A 105 0.44 6.08 -4.83
C CYS A 105 1.08 7.22 -4.04
N ILE A 106 0.74 7.33 -2.75
CA ILE A 106 1.30 8.35 -1.85
C ILE A 106 2.82 8.15 -1.70
N GLU A 107 3.27 6.92 -1.50
CA GLU A 107 4.69 6.58 -1.39
C GLU A 107 5.46 6.97 -2.67
N LEU A 108 4.92 6.66 -3.85
CA LEU A 108 5.50 7.05 -5.14
C LEU A 108 5.64 8.57 -5.27
N ILE A 109 4.56 9.31 -5.01
CA ILE A 109 4.55 10.78 -5.12
C ILE A 109 5.54 11.40 -4.13
N VAL A 110 5.53 10.96 -2.87
CA VAL A 110 6.42 11.49 -1.83
C VAL A 110 7.89 11.21 -2.16
N SER A 111 8.21 10.01 -2.65
CA SER A 111 9.57 9.67 -3.10
C SER A 111 10.02 10.55 -4.28
N MET A 112 9.15 10.78 -5.27
CA MET A 112 9.44 11.65 -6.42
C MET A 112 9.66 13.10 -5.99
N LEU A 113 8.76 13.67 -5.17
CA LEU A 113 8.86 15.04 -4.67
C LEU A 113 10.11 15.24 -3.83
N ARG A 114 10.41 14.31 -2.91
CA ARG A 114 11.60 14.37 -2.06
C ARG A 114 12.89 14.39 -2.90
N ARG A 115 12.99 13.56 -3.93
CA ARG A 115 14.16 13.54 -4.84
C ARG A 115 14.28 14.83 -5.63
N SER A 116 13.17 15.34 -6.15
CA SER A 116 13.12 16.60 -6.89
C SER A 116 13.61 17.78 -6.03
N PHE A 117 13.15 17.90 -4.78
CA PHE A 117 13.60 18.95 -3.87
C PHE A 117 15.07 18.80 -3.44
N SER A 118 15.60 17.57 -3.42
CA SER A 118 17.02 17.31 -3.15
C SER A 118 17.90 17.43 -4.39
N GLY A 119 17.39 17.89 -5.54
CA GLY A 119 18.14 18.05 -6.78
C GLY A 119 18.56 16.73 -7.46
N HIS A 120 17.98 15.60 -7.05
CA HIS A 120 18.25 14.29 -7.63
C HIS A 120 17.19 13.94 -8.70
N SER A 121 17.56 13.08 -9.66
CA SER A 121 16.60 12.57 -10.64
C SER A 121 15.46 11.79 -9.96
N MET A 122 14.23 12.05 -10.42
CA MET A 122 13.00 11.39 -9.94
C MET A 122 12.92 9.89 -10.29
N PHE A 123 13.89 9.35 -11.03
CA PHE A 123 13.90 7.94 -11.48
C PHE A 123 15.03 7.12 -10.84
N LEU A 124 15.84 7.70 -9.96
CA LEU A 124 16.93 6.97 -9.27
C LEU A 124 16.37 6.00 -8.20
N PRO A 125 16.98 4.82 -7.99
CA PRO A 125 16.59 3.92 -6.89
C PRO A 125 16.56 4.65 -5.54
N ASP A 126 15.53 4.37 -4.74
CA ASP A 126 15.28 5.02 -3.47
C ASP A 126 15.25 3.99 -2.33
N ASN A 127 15.91 4.31 -1.22
CA ASN A 127 15.97 3.47 -0.01
C ASN A 127 15.38 4.18 1.23
N ASP A 128 14.71 5.30 1.02
CA ASP A 128 14.15 6.13 2.08
C ASP A 128 12.61 6.20 2.05
N HIS A 129 12.02 5.08 1.63
CA HIS A 129 10.59 4.82 1.70
C HIS A 129 10.07 4.75 3.14
N PHE A 130 8.77 4.99 3.32
CA PHE A 130 8.17 4.95 4.66
C PHE A 130 8.38 3.59 5.33
N HIS A 131 8.16 2.50 4.59
CA HIS A 131 8.37 1.14 5.10
C HIS A 131 9.82 0.91 5.57
N ASN A 132 10.83 1.47 4.88
CA ASN A 132 12.23 1.36 5.32
C ASN A 132 12.48 2.13 6.63
N ARG A 133 11.91 3.32 6.76
CA ARG A 133 12.01 4.12 7.99
C ARG A 133 11.33 3.43 9.17
N LEU A 134 10.13 2.89 8.97
CA LEU A 134 9.40 2.18 10.01
C LEU A 134 10.11 0.86 10.40
N HIS A 135 10.61 0.11 9.41
CA HIS A 135 11.37 -1.11 9.64
C HIS A 135 12.59 -0.85 10.53
N PHE A 136 13.35 0.22 10.29
CA PHE A 136 14.48 0.60 11.14
C PHE A 136 14.08 0.75 12.62
N HIS A 137 12.93 1.37 12.89
CA HIS A 137 12.43 1.56 14.27
C HIS A 137 12.00 0.24 14.92
N LEU A 138 11.47 -0.70 14.13
CA LEU A 138 11.04 -2.01 14.64
C LEU A 138 12.21 -2.98 14.78
N SER A 139 13.19 -2.94 13.88
CA SER A 139 14.36 -3.82 13.90
C SER A 139 15.29 -3.55 15.09
N VAL A 140 15.26 -2.34 15.65
CA VAL A 140 16.01 -2.01 16.88
C VAL A 140 15.30 -2.53 18.13
N ARG A 141 13.98 -2.76 18.07
CA ARG A 141 13.17 -3.21 19.23
C ARG A 141 12.90 -4.71 19.26
N LEU A 142 13.09 -5.39 18.14
CA LEU A 142 12.75 -6.79 17.96
C LEU A 142 13.98 -7.57 17.53
N ASP A 143 14.23 -8.72 18.16
CA ASP A 143 15.40 -9.55 17.86
C ASP A 143 15.29 -10.25 16.50
N SER A 144 14.07 -10.60 16.08
CA SER A 144 13.82 -11.26 14.80
C SER A 144 13.65 -10.26 13.66
N LYS A 145 14.59 -10.28 12.71
CA LYS A 145 14.55 -9.46 11.48
C LYS A 145 13.28 -9.72 10.66
N THR A 146 12.89 -10.99 10.50
CA THR A 146 11.67 -11.36 9.76
C THR A 146 10.45 -10.79 10.45
N MET A 147 10.37 -10.89 11.78
CA MET A 147 9.24 -10.35 12.54
C MET A 147 9.15 -8.83 12.43
N ALA A 148 10.28 -8.11 12.54
CA ALA A 148 10.30 -6.67 12.37
C ALA A 148 9.82 -6.24 10.97
N ASN A 149 10.25 -6.96 9.94
CA ASN A 149 9.85 -6.70 8.56
C ASN A 149 8.36 -6.99 8.31
N SER A 150 7.87 -8.16 8.74
CA SER A 150 6.45 -8.52 8.61
C SER A 150 5.53 -7.60 9.40
N LEU A 151 5.93 -7.20 10.61
CA LEU A 151 5.17 -6.25 11.40
C LEU A 151 5.12 -4.86 10.74
N THR A 152 6.22 -4.44 10.10
CA THR A 152 6.26 -3.19 9.32
C THR A 152 5.18 -3.22 8.22
N GLY A 153 5.18 -4.26 7.38
CA GLY A 153 4.24 -4.35 6.28
C GLY A 153 2.78 -4.46 6.75
N LEU A 154 2.52 -5.28 7.76
CA LEU A 154 1.18 -5.43 8.33
C LEU A 154 0.65 -4.15 8.98
N ILE A 155 1.47 -3.41 9.73
CA ILE A 155 1.05 -2.12 10.32
C ILE A 155 0.66 -1.14 9.22
N ILE A 156 1.46 -1.04 8.17
CA ILE A 156 1.21 -0.10 7.08
C ILE A 156 -0.04 -0.52 6.30
N ALA A 157 -0.19 -1.80 5.94
CA ALA A 157 -1.36 -2.31 5.23
C ALA A 157 -2.64 -2.11 6.07
N ALA A 158 -2.59 -2.38 7.38
CA ALA A 158 -3.71 -2.18 8.29
C ALA A 158 -4.06 -0.69 8.46
N ALA A 159 -3.07 0.19 8.59
CA ALA A 159 -3.30 1.63 8.74
C ALA A 159 -3.78 2.32 7.44
N SER A 160 -3.53 1.70 6.28
CA SER A 160 -3.95 2.21 4.97
C SER A 160 -5.21 1.51 4.47
N SER A 161 -5.09 0.45 3.69
CA SER A 161 -6.23 -0.30 3.14
C SER A 161 -7.12 -0.90 4.23
N GLY A 162 -6.55 -1.23 5.40
CA GLY A 162 -7.34 -1.66 6.56
C GLY A 162 -8.27 -0.56 7.10
N ALA A 163 -7.97 0.73 6.89
CA ALA A 163 -8.91 1.82 7.20
C ALA A 163 -10.14 1.78 6.26
N ALA A 164 -9.95 1.44 4.98
CA ALA A 164 -11.06 1.21 4.06
C ALA A 164 -11.92 0.01 4.50
N LEU A 165 -11.28 -1.12 4.84
CA LEU A 165 -11.97 -2.32 5.30
C LEU A 165 -12.74 -2.07 6.60
N THR A 166 -12.14 -1.41 7.58
CA THR A 166 -12.80 -1.11 8.85
C THR A 166 -13.98 -0.16 8.65
N GLY A 167 -13.81 0.91 7.86
CA GLY A 167 -14.93 1.79 7.51
C GLY A 167 -16.07 1.05 6.81
N TYR A 168 -15.75 0.13 5.91
CA TYR A 168 -16.71 -0.74 5.23
C TYR A 168 -17.46 -1.66 6.22
N LEU A 169 -16.73 -2.38 7.08
CA LEU A 169 -17.30 -3.30 8.06
C LEU A 169 -18.15 -2.59 9.13
N LEU A 170 -17.90 -1.31 9.40
CA LEU A 170 -18.72 -0.46 10.27
C LEU A 170 -19.99 0.06 9.58
N GLY A 171 -20.30 -0.40 8.36
CA GLY A 171 -21.48 0.00 7.59
C GLY A 171 -21.29 1.27 6.77
N GLY A 172 -20.05 1.72 6.55
CA GLY A 172 -19.75 2.84 5.68
C GLY A 172 -20.11 2.52 4.22
N SER A 173 -20.98 3.34 3.63
CA SER A 173 -21.36 3.17 2.23
C SER A 173 -20.16 3.38 1.32
N VAL A 174 -19.77 2.36 0.56
CA VAL A 174 -18.64 2.40 -0.38
C VAL A 174 -18.83 3.39 -1.55
N LYS A 175 -20.05 3.90 -1.72
CA LYS A 175 -20.40 4.94 -2.69
C LYS A 175 -20.30 6.38 -2.14
N SER A 176 -20.05 6.56 -0.84
CA SER A 176 -20.04 7.90 -0.22
C SER A 176 -18.78 8.69 -0.53
N GLU A 177 -18.81 9.52 -1.57
CA GLU A 177 -17.64 10.31 -1.99
C GLU A 177 -17.09 11.23 -0.88
N SER A 178 -17.96 11.92 -0.14
CA SER A 178 -17.53 12.89 0.87
C SER A 178 -16.82 12.26 2.06
N ILE A 179 -17.31 11.13 2.55
CA ILE A 179 -16.76 10.44 3.73
C ILE A 179 -15.40 9.86 3.37
N TRP A 180 -15.32 9.14 2.25
CA TRP A 180 -14.07 8.51 1.82
C TRP A 180 -13.03 9.54 1.39
N ALA A 181 -13.42 10.66 0.79
CA ALA A 181 -12.50 11.76 0.53
C ALA A 181 -11.90 12.33 1.81
N ALA A 182 -12.71 12.51 2.86
CA ALA A 182 -12.21 12.97 4.17
C ALA A 182 -11.22 11.97 4.79
N ILE A 183 -11.54 10.66 4.72
CA ILE A 183 -10.66 9.59 5.19
C ILE A 183 -9.36 9.56 4.39
N PHE A 184 -9.43 9.72 3.07
CA PHE A 184 -8.24 9.76 2.20
C PHE A 184 -7.33 10.95 2.54
N ILE A 185 -7.91 12.14 2.77
CA ILE A 185 -7.15 13.31 3.23
C ILE A 185 -6.50 13.02 4.58
N ALA A 186 -7.23 12.45 5.54
CA ALA A 186 -6.70 12.07 6.84
C ALA A 186 -5.56 11.05 6.72
N GLN A 187 -5.68 10.07 5.81
CA GLN A 187 -4.65 9.08 5.50
C GLN A 187 -3.39 9.74 4.92
N CYS A 188 -3.53 10.67 3.97
CA CYS A 188 -2.42 11.45 3.42
C CYS A 188 -1.70 12.27 4.50
N LEU A 189 -2.44 12.96 5.37
CA LEU A 189 -1.89 13.75 6.47
C LEU A 189 -1.17 12.86 7.49
N THR A 190 -1.78 11.74 7.86
CA THR A 190 -1.21 10.77 8.80
C THR A 190 0.08 10.17 8.24
N TYR A 191 0.08 9.80 6.95
CA TYR A 191 1.28 9.33 6.26
C TYR A 191 2.38 10.40 6.31
N GLY A 192 2.08 11.65 5.94
CA GLY A 192 3.05 12.74 5.92
C GLY A 192 3.67 12.99 7.30
N PHE A 193 2.84 13.01 8.34
CA PHE A 193 3.28 13.12 9.73
C PHE A 193 4.18 11.94 10.11
N ALA A 194 3.71 10.71 9.92
CA ALA A 194 4.46 9.51 10.27
C ALA A 194 5.80 9.44 9.53
N TYR A 195 5.81 9.76 8.23
CA TYR A 195 7.01 9.82 7.40
C TYR A 195 8.03 10.80 7.97
N TYR A 196 7.61 12.03 8.27
CA TYR A 196 8.47 13.06 8.83
C TYR A 196 9.11 12.65 10.16
N PHE A 197 8.29 12.15 11.11
CA PHE A 197 8.78 11.76 12.44
C PHE A 197 9.68 10.52 12.39
N ALA A 198 9.37 9.55 11.53
CA ALA A 198 10.20 8.36 11.36
C ALA A 198 11.60 8.70 10.80
N GLY A 199 11.73 9.78 10.01
CA GLY A 199 13.00 10.24 9.45
C GLY A 199 13.95 10.91 10.45
N ARG A 200 13.43 11.65 11.44
CA ARG A 200 14.25 12.44 12.38
C ARG A 200 15.27 11.61 13.17
N LYS A 201 14.91 10.38 13.54
CA LYS A 201 15.77 9.51 14.37
C LYS A 201 16.87 8.78 13.57
N ARG A 202 16.70 8.61 12.26
CA ARG A 202 17.69 7.92 11.40
C ARG A 202 18.95 8.77 11.20
N SER A 203 18.79 10.10 11.07
CA SER A 203 19.92 11.01 10.91
C SER A 203 20.79 11.10 12.18
N LEU A 204 20.17 11.00 13.37
CA LEU A 204 20.88 11.06 14.66
C LEU A 204 21.77 9.83 14.90
N ASN A 205 21.31 8.63 14.54
CA ASN A 205 22.13 7.42 14.71
C ASN A 205 23.27 7.32 13.69
N GLN A 206 23.09 7.82 12.46
CA GLN A 206 24.17 7.87 11.47
C GLN A 206 25.29 8.86 11.86
N SER A 207 24.97 9.95 12.57
CA SER A 207 25.98 10.88 13.09
C SER A 207 26.76 10.39 14.32
N ILE A 208 26.31 9.33 14.99
CA ILE A 208 26.98 8.76 16.17
C ILE A 208 27.94 7.62 15.77
N THR A 209 27.76 7.04 14.57
CA THR A 209 28.59 5.96 14.03
C THR A 209 29.60 6.41 12.97
N GLY A 210 29.75 7.72 12.76
CA GLY A 210 30.65 8.33 11.78
C GLY A 210 31.90 8.92 12.41
#